data_AF-A0A7W0H5X2-F1
#
_entry.id   AF-A0A7W0H5X2-F1
#
_cell.length_a   1.000
_cell.length_b   1.000
_cell.length_c   1.000
_cell.angle_alpha   90.00
_cell.angle_beta   90.00
_cell.angle_gamma   90.00
#
_symmetry.space_group_name_H-M   'P 1'
#
loop_
_entity.id
_entity.type
_entity.pdbx_description
1 polymer ?
#
loop_
_entity_poly.entity_id
_entity_poly.type
_entity_poly.pdbx_seq_one_letter_code
_entity_poly.pdbx_strand_id
1 'polypeptide(L)'
;MKSILRRRPSPALVIACLALFVSLSGVSYGVATGFIDSREIRNNTVTGTDVRNNTLRTFDIRNNEVRGFDIRNSTIQGRDVAFNTLTGADISEEGLAKVPSAAQADTASALTALKTVAPTSLAEGAAPITLATHGPLTLTAACEADGLNTEGKLRVQTTEANSAAGGSAGAPAGTATNNPVVEPGDGAVSVVEVADVPAGSRSVADATLFSSAPSGKAITGAFGLYAEADGAGSCLFHGHVVLEG
;
A
#
# COMPACT_ATOMS: atom_id res chain seq x y z
N MET A 1 7.97 55.09 88.37
CA MET A 1 7.67 55.44 86.97
C MET A 1 8.71 56.43 86.49
N LYS A 2 9.72 55.99 85.73
CA LYS A 2 10.82 56.83 85.22
C LYS A 2 10.51 57.15 83.76
N SER A 3 10.28 58.43 83.46
CA SER A 3 9.84 58.89 82.15
C SER A 3 10.96 58.72 81.11
N ILE A 4 10.67 57.93 80.08
CA ILE A 4 11.51 57.82 78.89
C ILE A 4 11.02 58.90 77.92
N LEU A 5 11.37 60.16 78.18
CA LEU A 5 11.10 61.26 77.26
C LEU A 5 12.39 61.67 76.55
N ARG A 6 12.42 61.34 75.25
CA ARG A 6 13.06 62.09 74.16
C ARG A 6 14.57 62.36 74.28
N ARG A 7 15.39 61.35 73.93
CA ARG A 7 16.55 61.65 73.09
C ARG A 7 16.00 61.92 71.69
N ARG A 8 15.99 63.19 71.27
CA ARG A 8 15.74 63.51 69.86
C ARG A 8 16.87 62.84 69.06
N PRO A 9 16.56 61.93 68.13
CA PRO A 9 17.60 61.33 67.29
C PRO A 9 18.38 62.47 66.63
N SER A 10 19.72 62.36 66.59
CA SER A 10 20.53 63.37 65.93
C SER A 10 20.12 63.44 64.46
N PRO A 11 20.12 64.62 63.83
CA PRO A 11 19.77 64.76 62.41
C PRO A 11 20.56 63.79 61.50
N ALA A 12 21.82 63.52 61.85
CA ALA A 12 22.66 62.54 61.16
C ALA A 12 22.13 61.10 61.25
N LEU A 13 21.60 60.67 62.40
CA LEU A 13 21.00 59.35 62.57
C LEU A 13 19.73 59.22 61.72
N VAL A 14 18.89 60.27 61.68
CA VAL A 14 17.67 60.28 60.87
C VAL A 14 18.01 60.15 59.38
N ILE A 15 18.99 60.92 58.90
CA ILE A 15 19.45 60.86 57.51
C ILE A 15 20.06 59.48 57.21
N ALA A 16 20.87 58.92 58.11
CA ALA A 16 21.44 57.58 57.92
C ALA A 16 20.36 56.49 57.85
N CYS A 17 19.34 56.54 58.71
CA CYS A 17 18.23 55.59 58.66
C CYS A 17 17.39 55.74 57.38
N LEU A 18 17.15 56.97 56.91
CA LEU A 18 16.45 57.22 55.64
C LEU A 18 17.27 56.75 54.44
N ALA A 19 18.57 57.06 54.41
CA ALA A 19 19.47 56.62 53.35
C ALA A 19 19.58 55.08 53.30
N LEU A 20 19.63 54.43 54.47
CA LEU A 20 19.62 52.98 54.58
C LEU A 20 18.30 52.40 54.05
N PHE A 21 17.16 52.95 54.47
CA PHE A 21 15.85 52.50 54.00
C PHE A 21 15.72 52.66 52.48
N VAL A 22 16.15 53.79 51.92
CA VAL A 22 16.17 54.02 50.47
C VAL A 22 17.11 53.05 49.76
N SER A 23 18.31 52.81 50.29
CA SER A 23 19.28 51.85 49.72
C SER A 23 18.79 50.40 49.72
N LEU A 24 18.01 49.97 50.72
CA LEU A 24 17.43 48.62 50.81
C LEU A 24 16.10 48.49 50.05
N SER A 25 15.41 49.61 49.80
CA SER A 25 14.10 49.61 49.13
C SER A 25 14.18 49.19 47.66
N GLY A 26 15.28 49.52 46.96
CA GLY A 26 15.45 49.21 45.53
C GLY A 26 15.44 47.72 45.20
N VAL A 27 16.15 46.89 45.98
CA VAL A 27 16.23 45.43 45.74
C VAL A 27 14.97 44.68 46.18
N SER A 28 14.21 45.22 47.13
CA SER A 28 13.01 44.57 47.66
C SER A 28 11.76 44.84 46.82
N TYR A 29 11.72 46.00 46.14
CA TYR A 29 10.52 46.42 45.42
C TYR A 29 10.22 45.55 44.18
N GLY A 30 11.24 45.16 43.41
CA GLY A 30 11.06 44.30 42.22
C GLY A 30 10.51 42.92 42.56
N VAL A 31 11.05 42.30 43.63
CA VAL A 31 10.60 40.99 44.11
C VAL A 31 9.18 41.06 44.70
N ALA A 32 8.87 42.12 45.47
CA ALA A 32 7.56 42.26 46.12
C ALA A 32 6.42 42.59 45.15
N THR A 33 6.71 43.19 44.00
CA THR A 33 5.71 43.61 43.00
C THR A 33 5.56 42.61 41.85
N GLY A 34 6.33 41.52 41.84
CA GLY A 34 6.23 40.47 40.82
C GLY A 34 6.85 40.84 39.47
N PHE A 35 7.68 41.88 39.42
CA PHE A 35 8.41 42.30 38.22
C PHE A 35 9.83 41.72 38.25
N ILE A 36 9.96 40.42 37.97
CA ILE A 36 11.27 39.81 37.70
C ILE A 36 11.37 39.62 36.19
N ASP A 37 12.34 40.29 35.57
CA ASP A 37 12.62 40.17 34.14
C ASP A 37 13.62 39.03 33.87
N SER A 38 13.68 38.53 32.63
CA SER A 38 14.58 37.43 32.24
C SER A 38 16.06 37.76 32.47
N ARG A 39 16.42 39.04 32.46
CA ARG A 39 17.80 39.53 32.71
C ARG A 39 18.24 39.36 34.17
N GLU A 40 17.29 39.21 35.08
CA GLU A 40 17.52 39.07 36.52
C GLU A 40 17.60 37.59 36.95
N ILE A 41 17.23 36.66 36.05
CA ILE A 41 17.29 35.22 36.27
C ILE A 41 18.57 34.67 35.66
N ARG A 42 19.37 33.96 36.45
CA ARG A 42 20.56 33.28 35.96
C ARG A 42 20.16 32.06 35.12
N ASN A 43 20.84 31.84 34.00
CA ASN A 43 20.59 30.67 33.15
C ASN A 43 20.73 29.36 33.93
N ASN A 44 19.85 28.40 33.63
CA ASN A 44 19.80 27.05 34.22
C ASN A 44 19.50 27.01 35.73
N THR A 45 18.95 28.06 36.33
CA THR A 45 18.57 28.05 37.76
C THR A 45 17.09 27.79 38.01
N VAL A 46 16.22 27.91 37.01
CA VAL A 46 14.80 27.59 37.14
C VAL A 46 14.61 26.09 36.92
N THR A 47 14.02 25.43 37.90
CA THR A 47 13.73 24.00 37.90
C THR A 47 12.22 23.75 37.90
N GLY A 48 11.81 22.49 37.75
CA GLY A 48 10.39 22.13 37.76
C GLY A 48 9.66 22.51 39.05
N THR A 49 10.34 22.57 40.20
CA THR A 49 9.73 22.98 41.48
C THR A 49 9.45 24.48 41.57
N ASP A 50 10.13 25.28 40.75
CA ASP A 50 9.94 26.72 40.69
C ASP A 50 8.76 27.12 39.80
N VAL A 51 8.25 26.18 38.98
CA VAL A 51 7.13 26.38 38.06
C VAL A 51 5.86 25.77 38.64
N ARG A 52 4.81 26.59 38.76
CA ARG A 52 3.51 26.12 39.21
C ARG A 52 2.90 25.17 38.16
N ASN A 53 2.33 24.06 38.61
CA ASN A 53 1.68 23.10 37.72
C ASN A 53 0.56 23.75 36.89
N ASN A 54 0.45 23.33 35.62
CA ASN A 54 -0.58 23.74 34.66
C ASN A 54 -0.60 25.23 34.30
N THR A 55 0.51 25.96 34.52
CA THR A 55 0.57 27.39 34.14
C THR A 55 1.23 27.64 32.77
N LEU A 56 2.08 26.72 32.29
CA LEU A 56 2.72 26.85 30.98
C LEU A 56 1.74 26.53 29.85
N ARG A 57 1.66 27.41 28.85
CA ARG A 57 0.82 27.30 27.67
C ARG A 57 1.68 27.23 26.41
N THR A 58 1.05 26.92 25.27
CA THR A 58 1.74 26.76 23.98
C THR A 58 2.56 27.97 23.57
N PHE A 59 2.10 29.20 23.84
CA PHE A 59 2.83 30.42 23.48
C PHE A 59 4.01 30.74 24.42
N ASP A 60 4.12 30.07 25.56
CA ASP A 60 5.27 30.19 26.46
C ASP A 60 6.46 29.35 25.97
N ILE A 61 6.21 28.41 25.03
CA ILE A 61 7.20 27.48 24.49
C ILE A 61 7.50 27.90 23.04
N ARG A 62 8.78 28.05 22.71
CA ARG A 62 9.17 28.32 21.32
C ARG A 62 8.88 27.11 20.43
N ASN A 63 8.46 27.39 19.20
CA ASN A 63 8.24 26.34 18.20
C ASN A 63 9.50 25.48 18.03
N ASN A 64 9.33 24.15 18.00
CA ASN A 64 10.39 23.15 17.84
C ASN A 64 11.41 23.06 19.00
N GLU A 65 11.11 23.64 20.16
CA GLU A 65 12.01 23.58 21.32
C GLU A 65 11.96 22.22 22.03
N VAL A 66 10.78 21.61 22.13
CA VAL A 66 10.60 20.30 22.79
C VAL A 66 10.98 19.18 21.82
N ARG A 67 11.97 18.38 22.21
CA ARG A 67 12.47 17.23 21.44
C ARG A 67 12.12 15.91 22.12
N GLY A 68 12.34 14.80 21.43
CA GLY A 68 12.03 13.47 21.94
C GLY A 68 12.67 13.13 23.29
N PHE A 69 13.89 13.60 23.58
CA PHE A 69 14.56 13.34 24.86
C PHE A 69 14.01 14.19 26.02
N ASP A 70 13.29 15.27 25.73
CA ASP A 70 12.61 16.09 26.74
C ASP A 70 11.31 15.43 27.23
N ILE A 71 10.80 14.46 26.46
CA ILE A 71 9.56 13.74 26.74
C ILE A 71 9.91 12.37 27.33
N ARG A 72 9.32 12.07 28.49
CA ARG A 72 9.49 10.75 29.10
C ARG A 72 8.81 9.67 28.25
N ASN A 73 9.48 8.54 28.08
CA ASN A 73 8.93 7.40 27.35
C ASN A 73 7.56 6.97 27.92
N SER A 74 6.67 6.59 27.00
CA SER A 74 5.33 6.05 27.29
C SER A 74 4.36 7.01 28.01
N THR A 75 4.61 8.32 27.98
CA THR A 75 3.68 9.30 28.57
C THR A 75 2.69 9.91 27.57
N ILE A 76 3.04 9.95 26.27
CA ILE A 76 2.17 10.46 25.21
C ILE A 76 1.13 9.39 24.85
N GLN A 77 -0.14 9.78 24.93
CA GLN A 77 -1.30 8.96 24.60
C GLN A 77 -1.96 9.47 23.32
N GLY A 78 -2.84 8.67 22.72
CA GLY A 78 -3.58 9.09 21.51
C GLY A 78 -4.39 10.37 21.69
N ARG A 79 -4.82 10.70 22.92
CA ARG A 79 -5.54 11.95 23.23
C ARG A 79 -4.66 13.21 23.14
N ASP A 80 -3.35 13.04 23.26
CA ASP A 80 -2.37 14.14 23.26
C ASP A 80 -1.95 14.51 21.83
N VAL A 81 -2.29 13.68 20.85
CA VAL A 81 -1.99 13.87 19.44
C VAL A 81 -3.28 14.27 18.71
N ALA A 82 -3.21 15.34 17.93
CA ALA A 82 -4.34 15.78 17.13
C ALA A 82 -4.66 14.75 16.03
N PHE A 83 -5.95 14.60 15.70
CA PHE A 83 -6.37 13.66 14.67
C PHE A 83 -5.77 14.01 13.32
N ASN A 84 -5.35 12.99 12.58
CA ASN A 84 -4.81 13.08 11.22
C ASN A 84 -3.53 13.92 11.08
N THR A 85 -2.77 14.16 12.16
CA THR A 85 -1.49 14.88 12.07
C THR A 85 -0.28 13.96 11.89
N LEU A 86 -0.38 12.68 12.26
CA LEU A 86 0.68 11.70 12.02
C LEU A 86 0.47 11.05 10.65
N THR A 87 1.51 11.07 9.83
CA THR A 87 1.57 10.47 8.50
C THR A 87 2.57 9.31 8.48
N GLY A 88 2.66 8.59 7.36
CA GLY A 88 3.69 7.54 7.19
C GLY A 88 5.12 8.05 7.32
N ALA A 89 5.37 9.34 7.09
CA ALA A 89 6.69 9.94 7.30
C ALA A 89 7.07 10.05 8.79
N ASP A 90 6.08 10.08 9.69
CA ASP A 90 6.28 10.25 11.14
C ASP A 90 6.41 8.91 11.88
N ILE A 91 6.06 7.79 11.22
CA ILE A 91 5.93 6.46 11.82
C ILE A 91 6.92 5.49 11.17
N SER A 92 7.75 4.84 11.98
CA SER A 92 8.59 3.73 11.50
C SER A 92 7.73 2.48 11.33
N GLU A 93 7.21 2.29 10.11
CA GLU A 93 6.30 1.18 9.78
C GLU A 93 6.95 -0.20 9.97
N GLU A 94 8.27 -0.31 9.77
CA GLU A 94 9.03 -1.56 9.97
C GLU A 94 8.97 -2.08 11.42
N GLY A 95 8.77 -1.18 12.39
CA GLY A 95 8.66 -1.54 13.80
C GLY A 95 7.24 -1.96 14.22
N LEU A 96 6.24 -1.82 13.35
CA LEU A 96 4.86 -2.17 13.66
C LEU A 96 4.59 -3.65 13.39
N ALA A 97 3.85 -4.28 14.31
CA ALA A 97 3.35 -5.63 14.10
C ALA A 97 2.22 -5.65 13.06
N LYS A 98 2.05 -6.79 12.38
CA LYS A 98 0.92 -7.00 11.46
C LYS A 98 -0.41 -6.84 12.18
N VAL A 99 -1.37 -6.22 11.49
CA VAL A 99 -2.74 -6.06 11.97
C VAL A 99 -3.42 -7.44 12.01
N PRO A 100 -3.82 -7.97 13.19
CA PRO A 100 -4.33 -9.34 13.30
C PRO A 100 -5.62 -9.59 12.51
N SER A 101 -6.46 -8.56 12.34
CA SER A 101 -7.70 -8.65 11.55
C SER A 101 -7.46 -8.67 10.04
N ALA A 102 -6.25 -8.35 9.58
CA ALA A 102 -5.86 -8.32 8.17
C ALA A 102 -5.16 -9.61 7.71
N ALA A 103 -5.42 -10.76 8.35
CA ALA A 103 -4.77 -12.04 8.05
C ALA A 103 -4.87 -12.48 6.58
N GLN A 104 -5.97 -12.14 5.90
CA GLN A 104 -6.22 -12.51 4.50
C GLN A 104 -5.50 -11.63 3.48
N ALA A 105 -4.97 -10.46 3.90
CA ALA A 105 -4.28 -9.55 3.00
C ALA A 105 -2.99 -10.17 2.45
N ASP A 106 -2.27 -10.94 3.29
CA ASP A 106 -1.04 -11.63 2.90
C ASP A 106 -1.32 -12.77 1.89
N THR A 107 -2.47 -13.44 1.98
CA THR A 107 -2.82 -14.58 1.12
C THR A 107 -3.36 -14.16 -0.25
N ALA A 108 -3.96 -12.97 -0.38
CA ALA A 108 -4.47 -12.48 -1.65
C ALA A 108 -3.34 -12.20 -2.66
N SER A 109 -2.20 -11.71 -2.19
CA SER A 109 -0.98 -11.53 -2.99
C SER A 109 -0.28 -12.83 -3.35
N ALA A 110 -0.65 -13.95 -2.69
CA ALA A 110 -0.02 -15.26 -2.84
C ALA A 110 -0.86 -16.23 -3.70
N LEU A 111 -1.94 -15.78 -4.35
CA LEU A 111 -2.71 -16.63 -5.27
C LEU A 111 -1.94 -16.84 -6.59
N THR A 112 -0.86 -17.62 -6.53
CA THR A 112 -0.06 -18.03 -7.69
C THR A 112 -0.83 -18.91 -8.68
N ALA A 113 -1.95 -19.46 -8.24
CA ALA A 113 -2.84 -20.27 -9.07
C ALA A 113 -3.57 -19.43 -10.14
N LEU A 114 -3.87 -18.15 -9.88
CA LEU A 114 -4.53 -17.31 -10.88
C LEU A 114 -3.48 -16.61 -11.75
N LYS A 115 -3.44 -16.96 -13.03
CA LYS A 115 -2.59 -16.30 -14.02
C LYS A 115 -3.45 -15.46 -14.96
N THR A 116 -3.27 -14.15 -14.90
CA THR A 116 -3.86 -13.22 -15.87
C THR A 116 -3.12 -13.30 -17.20
N VAL A 117 -3.87 -13.38 -18.30
CA VAL A 117 -3.34 -13.34 -19.67
C VAL A 117 -3.59 -11.94 -20.22
N ALA A 118 -2.52 -11.14 -20.31
CA ALA A 118 -2.58 -9.81 -20.89
C ALA A 118 -3.01 -9.87 -22.37
N PRO A 119 -3.64 -8.79 -22.90
CA PRO A 119 -3.98 -8.71 -24.31
C PRO A 119 -2.75 -8.97 -25.20
N THR A 120 -2.78 -10.08 -25.92
CA THR A 120 -1.68 -10.55 -26.76
C THR A 120 -2.17 -10.65 -28.19
N SER A 121 -1.60 -9.83 -29.08
CA SER A 121 -1.89 -9.87 -30.51
C SER A 121 -0.87 -10.75 -31.24
N LEU A 122 -1.34 -11.70 -32.04
CA LEU A 122 -0.54 -12.51 -32.95
C LEU A 122 -0.89 -12.13 -34.38
N ALA A 123 0.13 -11.98 -35.23
CA ALA A 123 -0.07 -11.96 -36.67
C ALA A 123 -0.41 -13.37 -37.17
N GLU A 124 -1.17 -13.45 -38.26
CA GLU A 124 -1.43 -14.73 -38.93
C GLU A 124 -0.12 -15.44 -39.30
N GLY A 125 -0.03 -16.74 -39.00
CA GLY A 125 1.14 -17.58 -39.28
C GLY A 125 2.33 -17.36 -38.34
N ALA A 126 2.18 -16.52 -37.30
CA ALA A 126 3.19 -16.38 -36.26
C ALA A 126 3.34 -17.67 -35.42
N ALA A 127 4.51 -17.86 -34.81
CA ALA A 127 4.73 -18.98 -33.90
C ALA A 127 3.74 -18.94 -32.71
N PRO A 128 3.16 -20.08 -32.29
CA PRO A 128 2.25 -20.12 -31.16
C PRO A 128 2.90 -19.60 -29.87
N ILE A 129 2.13 -18.85 -29.08
CA ILE A 129 2.59 -18.30 -27.81
C ILE A 129 2.06 -19.15 -26.66
N THR A 130 2.92 -19.48 -25.70
CA THR A 130 2.50 -20.20 -24.48
C THR A 130 1.84 -19.25 -23.50
N LEU A 131 0.53 -19.44 -23.26
CA LEU A 131 -0.25 -18.65 -22.31
C LEU A 131 -0.02 -19.13 -20.87
N ALA A 132 0.00 -20.43 -20.66
CA ALA A 132 0.20 -21.03 -19.35
C ALA A 132 0.77 -22.45 -19.44
N THR A 133 1.53 -22.83 -18.42
CA THR A 133 2.03 -24.19 -18.24
C THR A 133 1.81 -24.59 -16.79
N HIS A 134 1.26 -25.77 -16.56
CA HIS A 134 1.06 -26.30 -15.22
C HIS A 134 1.25 -27.81 -15.21
N GLY A 135 2.38 -28.25 -14.63
CA GLY A 135 2.77 -29.66 -14.67
C GLY A 135 2.93 -30.15 -16.11
N PRO A 136 2.22 -31.22 -16.52
CA PRO A 136 2.31 -31.76 -17.87
C PRO A 136 1.52 -30.96 -18.92
N LEU A 137 0.62 -30.05 -18.49
CA LEU A 137 -0.28 -29.33 -19.36
C LEU A 137 0.34 -28.00 -19.83
N THR A 138 0.24 -27.75 -21.12
CA THR A 138 0.65 -26.48 -21.75
C THR A 138 -0.49 -25.93 -22.60
N LEU A 139 -0.92 -24.72 -22.27
CA LEU A 139 -1.91 -23.95 -23.01
C LEU A 139 -1.18 -22.96 -23.92
N THR A 140 -1.46 -23.03 -25.22
CA THR A 140 -0.92 -22.13 -26.24
C THR A 140 -2.02 -21.43 -27.01
N ALA A 141 -1.72 -20.23 -27.50
CA ALA A 141 -2.53 -19.51 -28.47
C ALA A 141 -1.82 -19.47 -29.82
N ALA A 142 -2.57 -19.66 -30.89
CA ALA A 142 -2.08 -19.60 -32.26
C ALA A 142 -3.04 -18.80 -33.15
N CYS A 143 -2.49 -18.16 -34.17
CA CYS A 143 -3.26 -17.44 -35.20
C CYS A 143 -2.87 -18.02 -36.56
N GLU A 144 -3.80 -18.65 -37.24
CA GLU A 144 -3.53 -19.42 -38.46
C GLU A 144 -4.50 -19.06 -39.58
N ALA A 145 -4.05 -19.23 -40.82
CA ALA A 145 -4.90 -19.11 -41.99
C ALA A 145 -5.70 -20.39 -42.20
N ASP A 146 -7.01 -20.29 -42.37
CA ASP A 146 -7.87 -21.35 -42.88
C ASP A 146 -8.62 -20.89 -44.13
N GLY A 147 -8.06 -21.21 -45.29
CA GLY A 147 -8.60 -20.80 -46.59
C GLY A 147 -8.55 -19.27 -46.78
N LEU A 148 -9.70 -18.61 -46.67
CA LEU A 148 -9.85 -17.14 -46.77
C LEU A 148 -10.02 -16.47 -45.40
N ASN A 149 -10.02 -17.24 -44.32
CA ASN A 149 -10.29 -16.76 -42.98
C ASN A 149 -9.00 -16.79 -42.14
N THR A 150 -8.87 -15.84 -41.23
CA THR A 150 -7.93 -15.90 -40.12
C THR A 150 -8.62 -16.57 -38.92
N GLU A 151 -7.97 -17.54 -38.31
CA GLU A 151 -8.51 -18.32 -37.20
C GLU A 151 -7.62 -18.22 -35.95
N GLY A 152 -8.23 -17.76 -34.85
CA GLY A 152 -7.61 -17.74 -33.54
C GLY A 152 -7.88 -19.03 -32.78
N LYS A 153 -6.84 -19.77 -32.40
CA LYS A 153 -6.94 -21.09 -31.77
C LYS A 153 -6.34 -21.10 -30.38
N LEU A 154 -7.06 -21.68 -29.43
CA LEU A 154 -6.50 -22.10 -28.14
C LEU A 154 -6.23 -23.59 -28.19
N ARG A 155 -5.00 -23.96 -27.86
CA ARG A 155 -4.54 -25.33 -27.94
C ARG A 155 -3.97 -25.81 -26.64
N VAL A 156 -4.27 -27.06 -26.31
CA VAL A 156 -3.74 -27.75 -25.15
C VAL A 156 -2.82 -28.86 -25.63
N GLN A 157 -1.62 -28.92 -25.04
CA GLN A 157 -0.70 -30.02 -25.19
C GLN A 157 -0.44 -30.64 -23.82
N THR A 158 -0.23 -31.95 -23.79
CA THR A 158 0.17 -32.67 -22.58
C THR A 158 1.44 -33.47 -22.80
N THR A 159 2.19 -33.69 -21.72
CA THR A 159 3.26 -34.70 -21.64
C THR A 159 2.85 -35.93 -20.82
N GLU A 160 1.59 -36.00 -20.38
CA GLU A 160 1.01 -37.11 -19.61
C GLU A 160 -0.14 -37.79 -20.36
N ALA A 161 -0.10 -39.12 -20.45
CA ALA A 161 -1.12 -39.96 -21.09
C ALA A 161 -2.49 -39.85 -20.41
N ASN A 162 -3.57 -40.06 -21.17
CA ASN A 162 -4.94 -39.96 -20.68
C ASN A 162 -5.30 -38.60 -20.06
N SER A 163 -4.72 -37.50 -20.56
CA SER A 163 -5.19 -36.17 -20.21
C SER A 163 -6.50 -35.87 -20.93
N ALA A 164 -7.28 -34.91 -20.45
CA ALA A 164 -8.46 -34.41 -21.15
C ALA A 164 -8.33 -32.91 -21.39
N ALA A 165 -8.89 -32.43 -22.49
CA ALA A 165 -8.93 -31.01 -22.79
C ALA A 165 -10.20 -30.65 -23.55
N GLY A 166 -10.75 -29.48 -23.29
CA GLY A 166 -11.92 -29.03 -24.01
C GLY A 166 -12.29 -27.60 -23.66
N GLY A 167 -13.46 -27.19 -24.13
CA GLY A 167 -13.94 -25.84 -23.92
C GLY A 167 -15.35 -25.61 -24.42
N SER A 168 -15.77 -24.36 -24.29
CA SER A 168 -16.98 -23.83 -24.89
C SER A 168 -16.64 -22.50 -25.55
N ALA A 169 -17.22 -22.22 -26.70
CA ALA A 169 -17.07 -20.93 -27.36
C ALA A 169 -18.45 -20.35 -27.66
N GLY A 170 -18.59 -19.05 -27.44
CA GLY A 170 -19.81 -18.30 -27.73
C GLY A 170 -20.04 -18.16 -29.23
N ALA A 171 -21.29 -18.35 -29.66
CA ALA A 171 -21.74 -18.02 -31.01
C ALA A 171 -21.65 -16.49 -31.23
N PRO A 172 -21.46 -16.00 -32.48
CA PRO A 172 -21.61 -16.72 -33.75
C PRO A 172 -20.32 -17.28 -34.37
N ALA A 173 -19.14 -16.90 -33.86
CA ALA A 173 -17.85 -17.19 -34.51
C ALA A 173 -16.98 -18.23 -33.78
N GLY A 174 -17.37 -18.63 -32.57
CA GLY A 174 -16.62 -19.60 -31.77
C GLY A 174 -17.06 -21.04 -32.00
N THR A 175 -16.11 -21.92 -32.26
CA THR A 175 -16.26 -23.37 -32.18
C THR A 175 -15.43 -23.90 -31.01
N ALA A 176 -15.88 -24.99 -30.40
CA ALA A 176 -15.13 -25.66 -29.36
C ALA A 176 -15.27 -27.17 -29.49
N THR A 177 -14.21 -27.87 -29.12
CA THR A 177 -14.15 -29.33 -29.12
C THR A 177 -13.86 -29.81 -27.70
N ASN A 178 -14.36 -31.00 -27.38
CA ASN A 178 -14.03 -31.68 -26.14
C ASN A 178 -13.33 -32.98 -26.52
N ASN A 179 -12.05 -33.07 -26.18
CA ASN A 179 -11.27 -34.28 -26.37
C ASN A 179 -11.09 -34.99 -25.01
N PRO A 180 -11.76 -36.15 -24.80
CA PRO A 180 -11.65 -36.88 -23.54
C PRO A 180 -10.28 -37.54 -23.37
N VAL A 181 -9.47 -37.66 -24.43
CA VAL A 181 -8.17 -38.32 -24.41
C VAL A 181 -7.17 -37.53 -25.26
N VAL A 182 -6.21 -36.89 -24.59
CA VAL A 182 -5.05 -36.21 -25.17
C VAL A 182 -3.81 -36.96 -24.70
N GLU A 183 -3.02 -37.44 -25.65
CA GLU A 183 -1.84 -38.26 -25.40
C GLU A 183 -0.52 -37.51 -25.63
N PRO A 184 0.56 -37.91 -24.95
CA PRO A 184 1.92 -37.45 -25.25
C PRO A 184 2.28 -37.84 -26.68
N GLY A 185 2.35 -36.85 -27.56
CA GLY A 185 2.68 -37.06 -28.98
C GLY A 185 1.60 -36.58 -29.94
N ASP A 186 0.38 -36.30 -29.48
CA ASP A 186 -0.70 -35.72 -30.30
C ASP A 186 -0.38 -34.28 -30.78
N GLY A 187 0.68 -33.68 -30.21
CA GLY A 187 0.97 -32.26 -30.40
C GLY A 187 -0.01 -31.38 -29.63
N ALA A 188 -0.17 -30.14 -30.08
CA ALA A 188 -1.09 -29.19 -29.47
C ALA A 188 -2.49 -29.35 -30.09
N VAL A 189 -3.45 -29.87 -29.31
CA VAL A 189 -4.83 -30.11 -29.73
C VAL A 189 -5.64 -28.81 -29.61
N SER A 190 -6.29 -28.38 -30.70
CA SER A 190 -7.24 -27.25 -30.70
C SER A 190 -8.50 -27.59 -29.91
N VAL A 191 -8.79 -26.78 -28.89
CA VAL A 191 -9.99 -26.94 -28.04
C VAL A 191 -11.02 -25.82 -28.25
N VAL A 192 -10.57 -24.65 -28.68
CA VAL A 192 -11.41 -23.49 -29.00
C VAL A 192 -10.83 -22.85 -30.24
N GLU A 193 -11.70 -22.53 -31.20
CA GLU A 193 -11.33 -21.83 -32.41
C GLU A 193 -12.32 -20.70 -32.69
N VAL A 194 -11.82 -19.58 -33.20
CA VAL A 194 -12.61 -18.43 -33.61
C VAL A 194 -12.16 -18.02 -34.99
N ALA A 195 -13.00 -18.31 -35.98
CA ALA A 195 -12.77 -17.88 -37.35
C ALA A 195 -13.41 -16.50 -37.57
N ASP A 196 -12.79 -15.68 -38.41
CA ASP A 196 -13.47 -14.50 -38.93
C ASP A 196 -14.59 -14.83 -39.93
N VAL A 197 -15.27 -13.78 -40.39
CA VAL A 197 -16.26 -13.90 -41.46
C VAL A 197 -15.56 -13.55 -42.79
N PRO A 198 -15.62 -14.44 -43.80
CA PRO A 198 -14.96 -14.19 -45.08
C PRO A 198 -15.42 -12.85 -45.70
N ALA A 199 -14.45 -12.02 -46.10
CA ALA A 199 -14.66 -10.68 -46.65
C ALA A 199 -15.36 -9.68 -45.70
N GLY A 200 -15.29 -9.91 -44.39
CA GLY A 200 -16.01 -9.14 -43.36
C GLY A 200 -15.24 -8.91 -42.06
N SER A 201 -15.90 -8.14 -41.19
CA SER A 201 -15.42 -7.54 -39.95
C SER A 201 -14.80 -8.50 -38.94
N ARG A 202 -13.98 -7.96 -38.02
CA ARG A 202 -13.48 -8.63 -36.81
C ARG A 202 -14.55 -9.49 -36.14
N SER A 203 -14.25 -10.78 -35.96
CA SER A 203 -15.06 -11.71 -35.18
C SER A 203 -14.63 -11.74 -33.72
N VAL A 204 -15.60 -11.96 -32.84
CA VAL A 204 -15.41 -11.98 -31.38
C VAL A 204 -16.11 -13.21 -30.82
N ALA A 205 -15.44 -13.93 -29.94
CA ALA A 205 -16.08 -14.92 -29.09
C ALA A 205 -15.53 -14.84 -27.66
N ASP A 206 -16.42 -15.01 -26.69
CA ASP A 206 -16.02 -15.47 -25.36
C ASP A 206 -15.82 -16.98 -25.41
N ALA A 207 -14.82 -17.48 -24.71
CA ALA A 207 -14.58 -18.90 -24.60
C ALA A 207 -14.19 -19.29 -23.18
N THR A 208 -14.60 -20.49 -22.78
CA THR A 208 -14.06 -21.17 -21.61
C THR A 208 -13.23 -22.35 -22.07
N LEU A 209 -12.20 -22.69 -21.31
CA LEU A 209 -11.43 -23.90 -21.54
C LEU A 209 -11.16 -24.62 -20.24
N PHE A 210 -10.99 -25.92 -20.36
CA PHE A 210 -10.50 -26.78 -19.30
C PHE A 210 -9.49 -27.75 -19.87
N SER A 211 -8.54 -28.15 -19.03
CA SER A 211 -7.70 -29.31 -19.26
C SER A 211 -7.33 -29.94 -17.94
N SER A 212 -7.24 -31.26 -17.91
CA SER A 212 -6.91 -32.04 -16.73
C SER A 212 -5.98 -33.18 -17.09
N ALA A 213 -5.05 -33.48 -16.18
CA ALA A 213 -4.13 -34.59 -16.30
C ALA A 213 -4.32 -35.56 -15.13
N PRO A 214 -4.06 -36.87 -15.31
CA PRO A 214 -4.19 -37.87 -14.24
C PRO A 214 -3.34 -37.58 -13.00
N SER A 215 -2.26 -36.82 -13.12
CA SER A 215 -1.47 -36.30 -12.00
C SER A 215 -2.24 -35.38 -11.03
N GLY A 216 -3.48 -35.00 -11.35
CA GLY A 216 -4.31 -34.08 -10.57
C GLY A 216 -4.12 -32.61 -10.95
N LYS A 217 -3.21 -32.33 -11.90
CA LYS A 217 -2.96 -30.99 -12.44
C LYS A 217 -4.07 -30.62 -13.43
N ALA A 218 -4.61 -29.41 -13.30
CA ALA A 218 -5.59 -28.88 -14.24
C ALA A 218 -5.36 -27.40 -14.56
N ILE A 219 -5.84 -26.98 -15.73
CA ILE A 219 -5.91 -25.58 -16.16
C ILE A 219 -7.36 -25.30 -16.54
N THR A 220 -8.00 -24.35 -15.87
CA THR A 220 -9.34 -23.84 -16.21
C THR A 220 -9.24 -22.36 -16.52
N GLY A 221 -10.08 -21.82 -17.39
CA GLY A 221 -10.00 -20.39 -17.69
C GLY A 221 -11.08 -19.87 -18.62
N ALA A 222 -11.12 -18.54 -18.70
CA ALA A 222 -12.00 -17.81 -19.59
C ALA A 222 -11.20 -16.79 -20.42
N PHE A 223 -11.54 -16.72 -21.70
CA PHE A 223 -10.82 -15.96 -22.70
C PHE A 223 -11.78 -15.15 -23.56
N GLY A 224 -11.38 -13.93 -23.89
CA GLY A 224 -11.91 -13.21 -25.03
C GLY A 224 -10.96 -13.40 -26.22
N LEU A 225 -11.53 -13.83 -27.34
CA LEU A 225 -10.82 -14.07 -28.58
C LEU A 225 -11.33 -13.15 -29.67
N TYR A 226 -10.40 -12.71 -30.51
CA TYR A 226 -10.69 -11.93 -31.69
C TYR A 226 -9.89 -12.46 -32.86
N ALA A 227 -10.53 -12.53 -34.02
CA ALA A 227 -9.90 -12.85 -35.30
C ALA A 227 -10.33 -11.83 -36.35
N GLU A 228 -9.38 -11.37 -37.16
CA GLU A 228 -9.57 -10.33 -38.18
C GLU A 228 -8.72 -10.65 -39.42
N ALA A 229 -9.38 -10.93 -40.54
CA ALA A 229 -8.75 -11.15 -41.86
C ALA A 229 -8.30 -9.87 -42.57
N ASP A 230 -8.64 -8.68 -42.07
CA ASP A 230 -8.30 -7.43 -42.75
C ASP A 230 -6.77 -7.25 -42.82
N GLY A 231 -6.27 -7.00 -44.04
CA GLY A 231 -4.85 -6.78 -44.28
C GLY A 231 -4.02 -8.06 -44.20
N ALA A 232 -3.17 -8.20 -43.18
CA ALA A 232 -2.24 -9.32 -43.03
C ALA A 232 -2.74 -10.44 -42.11
N GLY A 233 -4.00 -10.36 -41.63
CA GLY A 233 -4.57 -11.30 -40.67
C GLY A 233 -4.01 -11.10 -39.26
N SER A 234 -4.88 -10.97 -38.25
CA SER A 234 -4.45 -10.92 -36.85
C SER A 234 -5.46 -11.52 -35.88
N CYS A 235 -4.93 -12.04 -34.77
CA CYS A 235 -5.73 -12.56 -33.67
C CYS A 235 -5.32 -11.89 -32.35
N LEU A 236 -6.29 -11.63 -31.47
CA LEU A 236 -6.03 -11.12 -30.13
C LEU A 236 -6.65 -12.03 -29.07
N PHE A 237 -5.86 -12.34 -28.05
CA PHE A 237 -6.24 -13.19 -26.93
C PHE A 237 -6.06 -12.42 -25.62
N HIS A 238 -7.04 -12.46 -24.75
CA HIS A 238 -6.94 -11.95 -23.37
C HIS A 238 -7.83 -12.76 -22.45
N GLY A 239 -7.52 -12.79 -21.16
CA GLY A 239 -8.32 -13.55 -20.21
C GLY A 239 -7.58 -13.89 -18.94
N HIS A 240 -7.96 -15.01 -18.35
CA HIS A 240 -7.31 -15.54 -17.17
C HIS A 240 -7.41 -17.06 -17.13
N VAL A 241 -6.47 -17.68 -16.45
CA VAL A 241 -6.50 -19.10 -16.12
C VAL A 241 -6.25 -19.32 -14.65
N VAL A 242 -6.86 -20.36 -14.12
CA VAL A 242 -6.60 -20.91 -12.80
C VAL A 242 -5.83 -22.22 -13.00
N LEU A 243 -4.72 -22.33 -12.28
CA LEU A 243 -3.86 -23.50 -12.24
C LEU A 243 -4.20 -24.28 -10.98
N GLU A 244 -4.78 -25.47 -11.14
CA GLU A 244 -5.34 -26.27 -10.06
C GLU A 244 -4.52 -27.54 -9.80
N GLY A 245 -4.47 -27.95 -8.52
CA GLY A 245 -3.87 -29.19 -8.04
C GLY A 245 -2.35 -29.18 -7.94
#